data_AF-A0A5R2N187-F1
#
_entry.id   AF-A0A5R2N187-F1
#
_cell.length_a   1.000
_cell.length_b   1.000
_cell.length_c   1.000
_cell.angle_alpha   90.00
_cell.angle_beta   90.00
_cell.angle_gamma   90.00
#
_symmetry.space_group_name_H-M   'P 1'
#
loop_
_entity.id
_entity.type
_entity.pdbx_description
1 polymer ?
#
loop_
_entity_poly.entity_id
_entity_poly.type
_entity_poly.pdbx_seq_one_letter_code
_entity_poly.pdbx_strand_id
1 'polypeptide(L)'
;RGATYAATRAEARALNVRLIPEEPLKNACAPKMTVAENISFRTFDMDGDGRPVSWINASAIRAFSARLVEQFKVKTASLSSPIASLSGGNVQRAVLARELTGGVDLLIVSNPCFGLDFSAVA
;
A
#
# COMPACT_ATOMS: atom_id res chain seq x y z
N ARG A 1 19.53 -16.02 15.58
CA ARG A 1 18.56 -16.60 14.63
C ARG A 1 17.47 -17.29 15.45
N GLY A 2 16.19 -17.03 15.19
CA GLY A 2 15.08 -17.79 15.82
C GLY A 2 14.17 -17.03 16.79
N ALA A 3 14.06 -15.71 16.72
CA ALA A 3 12.96 -15.03 17.42
C ALA A 3 11.64 -15.33 16.70
N THR A 4 10.59 -15.67 17.46
CA THR A 4 9.23 -15.85 16.94
C THR A 4 8.77 -14.57 16.27
N TYR A 5 8.22 -14.68 15.06
CA TYR A 5 7.59 -13.56 14.37
C TYR A 5 6.09 -13.62 14.59
N ALA A 6 5.53 -12.66 15.34
CA ALA A 6 4.10 -12.60 15.64
C ALA A 6 3.29 -11.81 14.59
N ALA A 7 3.94 -11.32 13.54
CA ALA A 7 3.33 -10.52 12.47
C ALA A 7 2.65 -9.23 12.97
N THR A 8 3.15 -8.64 14.06
CA THR A 8 2.70 -7.33 14.51
C THR A 8 3.17 -6.24 13.54
N ARG A 9 2.49 -5.10 13.52
CA ARG A 9 2.92 -3.94 12.72
C ARG A 9 4.34 -3.49 13.07
N ALA A 10 4.71 -3.52 14.35
CA ALA A 10 6.03 -3.12 14.82
C ALA A 10 7.12 -4.04 14.28
N GLU A 11 6.95 -5.37 14.39
CA GLU A 11 7.88 -6.35 13.84
C GLU A 11 7.99 -6.26 12.32
N ALA A 12 6.85 -6.17 11.63
CA ALA A 12 6.84 -6.08 10.17
C ALA A 12 7.60 -4.85 9.66
N ARG A 13 7.52 -3.71 10.37
CA ARG A 13 8.28 -2.50 10.03
C ARG A 13 9.76 -2.64 10.38
N ALA A 14 10.09 -3.12 11.57
CA ALA A 14 11.48 -3.26 12.01
C ALA A 14 12.28 -4.25 11.15
N LEU A 15 11.62 -5.28 10.63
CA LEU A 15 12.21 -6.32 9.78
C LEU A 15 11.93 -6.11 8.28
N ASN A 16 11.34 -4.98 7.90
CA ASN A 16 10.97 -4.67 6.51
C ASN A 16 10.20 -5.81 5.80
N VAL A 17 9.29 -6.48 6.52
CA VAL A 17 8.45 -7.56 5.99
C VAL A 17 7.20 -6.95 5.36
N ARG A 18 6.96 -7.28 4.08
CA ARG A 18 5.85 -6.78 3.27
C ARG A 18 4.99 -7.93 2.77
N LEU A 19 3.68 -7.65 2.65
CA LEU A 19 2.69 -8.65 2.25
C LEU A 19 1.74 -8.06 1.22
N ILE A 20 1.56 -8.77 0.12
CA ILE A 20 0.54 -8.51 -0.90
C ILE A 20 -0.36 -9.76 -0.96
N PRO A 21 -1.60 -9.70 -0.46
CA PRO A 21 -2.51 -10.84 -0.51
C PRO A 21 -3.13 -10.99 -1.91
N GLU A 22 -3.73 -12.15 -2.14
CA GLU A 22 -4.35 -12.56 -3.42
C GLU A 22 -5.49 -11.64 -3.88
N GLU A 23 -6.33 -11.19 -2.94
CA GLU A 23 -7.40 -10.22 -3.22
C GLU A 23 -7.15 -8.91 -2.44
N PRO A 24 -6.34 -7.98 -2.96
CA PRO A 24 -5.93 -6.80 -2.19
C PRO A 24 -7.10 -5.92 -1.74
N LEU A 25 -8.16 -5.80 -2.55
CA LEU A 25 -9.34 -5.00 -2.19
C LEU A 25 -10.06 -5.55 -0.95
N LYS A 26 -10.16 -6.88 -0.82
CA LYS A 26 -10.84 -7.53 0.30
C LYS A 26 -9.95 -7.64 1.53
N ASN A 27 -8.65 -7.89 1.33
CA ASN A 27 -7.76 -8.35 2.39
C ASN A 27 -6.70 -7.32 2.81
N ALA A 28 -6.44 -6.27 2.01
CA ALA A 28 -5.37 -5.30 2.24
C ALA A 28 -5.79 -3.83 2.14
N CYS A 29 -7.07 -3.58 1.83
CA CYS A 29 -7.63 -2.25 1.65
C CYS A 29 -8.85 -2.05 2.57
N ALA A 30 -9.13 -0.80 2.89
CA ALA A 30 -10.40 -0.37 3.46
C ALA A 30 -11.26 0.23 2.34
N PRO A 31 -12.26 -0.49 1.79
CA PRO A 31 -12.94 -0.14 0.54
C PRO A 31 -13.60 1.24 0.53
N LYS A 32 -14.11 1.68 1.69
CA LYS A 32 -14.79 2.98 1.86
C LYS A 32 -13.82 4.14 2.05
N MET A 33 -12.56 3.87 2.37
CA MET A 33 -11.52 4.89 2.51
C MET A 33 -10.96 5.26 1.14
N THR A 34 -10.37 6.44 1.08
CA THR A 34 -9.84 7.02 -0.15
C THR A 34 -8.60 6.27 -0.64
N VAL A 35 -8.24 6.49 -1.92
CA VAL A 35 -6.98 5.98 -2.48
C VAL A 35 -5.78 6.49 -1.68
N ALA A 36 -5.76 7.77 -1.30
CA ALA A 36 -4.65 8.37 -0.56
C ALA A 36 -4.46 7.75 0.83
N GLU A 37 -5.56 7.53 1.56
CA GLU A 37 -5.48 6.89 2.87
C GLU A 37 -4.97 5.45 2.77
N ASN A 38 -5.52 4.67 1.82
CA ASN A 38 -5.13 3.28 1.63
C ASN A 38 -3.65 3.13 1.26
N ILE A 39 -3.12 4.02 0.40
CA ILE A 39 -1.70 4.05 0.03
C ILE A 39 -0.83 4.41 1.25
N SER A 40 -1.35 5.20 2.18
CA SER A 40 -0.58 5.72 3.32
C SER A 40 -0.61 4.84 4.57
N PHE A 41 -1.35 3.72 4.62
CA PHE A 41 -1.50 2.89 5.83
C PHE A 41 -0.19 2.38 6.47
N ARG A 42 0.93 2.38 5.74
CA ARG A 42 2.24 2.03 6.32
C ARG A 42 2.88 3.18 7.10
N THR A 43 2.59 4.43 6.77
CA THR A 43 3.33 5.62 7.22
C THR A 43 2.45 6.79 7.68
N PHE A 44 1.12 6.65 7.66
CA PHE A 44 0.17 7.73 7.98
C PHE A 44 0.34 8.37 9.37
N ASP A 45 0.88 7.60 10.32
CA ASP A 45 1.12 7.97 11.72
C ASP A 45 2.58 8.31 11.99
N MET A 46 3.35 8.67 10.94
CA MET A 46 4.80 8.90 11.04
C MET A 46 5.23 10.16 10.28
N ASP A 47 6.33 10.76 10.73
CA ASP A 47 6.98 11.87 10.04
C ASP A 47 7.97 11.39 8.95
N GLY A 48 8.67 12.33 8.32
CA GLY A 48 9.65 12.05 7.28
C GLY A 48 10.88 11.26 7.76
N ASP A 49 11.16 11.28 9.06
CA ASP A 49 12.25 10.54 9.70
C ASP A 49 11.79 9.18 10.24
N GLY A 50 10.51 8.82 10.02
CA GLY A 50 9.92 7.57 10.49
C GLY A 50 9.55 7.55 11.97
N ARG A 51 9.47 8.71 12.62
CA ARG A 51 9.06 8.84 14.03
C ARG A 51 7.54 8.98 14.15
N PRO A 52 6.90 8.46 15.20
CA PRO A 52 5.46 8.59 15.40
C PRO A 52 5.02 10.05 15.52
N VAL A 53 3.91 10.41 14.88
CA VAL A 53 3.27 11.72 15.04
C VAL A 53 2.01 11.62 15.90
N SER A 54 1.72 12.66 16.67
CA SER A 54 0.51 12.73 17.50
C SER A 54 -0.76 13.06 16.70
N TRP A 55 -0.62 13.62 15.50
CA TRP A 55 -1.73 14.05 14.65
C TRP A 55 -1.48 13.67 13.19
N ILE A 56 -2.51 13.18 12.52
CA ILE A 56 -2.44 12.80 11.11
C ILE A 56 -2.39 14.07 10.25
N ASN A 57 -1.38 14.14 9.39
CA ASN A 57 -1.23 15.25 8.44
C ASN A 57 -1.81 14.87 7.07
N ALA A 58 -3.02 15.34 6.80
CA ALA A 58 -3.73 15.06 5.55
C ALA A 58 -3.02 15.64 4.30
N SER A 59 -2.33 16.78 4.42
CA SER A 59 -1.61 17.36 3.29
C SER A 59 -0.36 16.54 2.94
N ALA A 60 0.36 16.06 3.97
CA ALA A 60 1.48 15.14 3.79
C ALA A 60 1.04 13.81 3.16
N ILE A 61 -0.08 13.23 3.63
CA ILE A 61 -0.68 12.02 3.04
C ILE A 61 -1.00 12.23 1.57
N ARG A 62 -1.63 13.36 1.22
CA ARG A 62 -2.00 13.67 -0.15
C ARG A 62 -0.76 13.84 -1.04
N ALA A 63 0.25 14.58 -0.58
CA ALA A 63 1.50 14.77 -1.32
C ALA A 63 2.25 13.45 -1.51
N PHE A 64 2.36 12.64 -0.46
CA PHE A 64 2.98 11.31 -0.52
C PHE A 64 2.26 10.40 -1.51
N SER A 65 0.94 10.32 -1.40
CA SER A 65 0.11 9.47 -2.24
C SER A 65 0.13 9.90 -3.70
N ALA A 66 0.17 11.21 -3.98
CA ALA A 66 0.29 11.73 -5.34
C ALA A 66 1.55 11.22 -6.04
N ARG A 67 2.71 11.29 -5.35
CA ARG A 67 3.98 10.78 -5.88
C ARG A 67 3.93 9.29 -6.18
N LEU A 68 3.33 8.50 -5.28
CA LEU A 68 3.22 7.05 -5.46
C LEU A 68 2.24 6.66 -6.58
N VAL A 69 1.12 7.38 -6.71
CA VAL A 69 0.18 7.17 -7.81
C VAL A 69 0.86 7.40 -9.16
N GLU A 70 1.67 8.45 -9.28
CA GLU A 70 2.45 8.74 -10.49
C GLU A 70 3.51 7.66 -10.74
N GLN A 71 4.34 7.35 -9.75
CA GLN A 71 5.44 6.40 -9.88
C GLN A 71 4.97 4.98 -10.26
N PHE A 72 3.85 4.52 -9.69
CA PHE A 72 3.31 3.18 -9.91
C PHE A 72 2.21 3.14 -10.99
N LYS A 73 1.92 4.28 -11.62
CA LYS A 73 0.91 4.45 -12.68
C LYS A 73 -0.47 3.93 -12.26
N VAL A 74 -0.90 4.30 -11.06
CA VAL A 74 -2.23 3.96 -10.54
C VAL A 74 -3.26 4.86 -11.23
N LYS A 75 -4.15 4.28 -12.03
CA LYS A 75 -5.24 5.03 -12.66
C LYS A 75 -6.36 5.24 -11.65
N THR A 76 -6.54 6.48 -11.22
CA THR A 76 -7.64 6.92 -10.34
C THR A 76 -8.21 8.25 -10.83
N ALA A 77 -9.51 8.47 -10.65
CA ALA A 77 -10.16 9.75 -10.94
C ALA A 77 -9.71 10.85 -9.95
N SER A 78 -9.46 10.48 -8.70
CA SER A 78 -8.97 11.39 -7.66
C SER A 78 -8.33 10.60 -6.53
N LEU A 79 -7.37 11.23 -5.83
CA LEU A 79 -6.82 10.72 -4.59
C LEU A 79 -7.87 10.62 -3.47
N SER A 80 -8.95 11.39 -3.57
CA SER A 80 -10.06 11.42 -2.63
C SER A 80 -11.20 10.46 -3.01
N SER A 81 -11.10 9.75 -4.13
CA SER A 81 -12.07 8.71 -4.48
C SER A 81 -11.91 7.49 -3.58
N PRO A 82 -13.00 6.77 -3.24
CA PRO A 82 -12.90 5.49 -2.53
C PRO A 82 -12.03 4.50 -3.31
N ILE A 83 -11.18 3.73 -2.64
CA ILE A 83 -10.32 2.76 -3.34
C ILE A 83 -11.12 1.66 -4.03
N ALA A 84 -12.34 1.39 -3.55
CA ALA A 84 -13.25 0.42 -4.17
C ALA A 84 -13.76 0.82 -5.56
N SER A 85 -13.62 2.09 -5.96
CA SER A 85 -13.99 2.52 -7.31
C SER A 85 -12.94 2.17 -8.37
N LEU A 86 -11.75 1.71 -7.95
CA LEU A 86 -10.69 1.32 -8.86
C LEU A 86 -10.94 -0.09 -9.41
N SER A 87 -10.53 -0.34 -10.66
CA SER A 87 -10.43 -1.70 -11.19
C SER A 87 -9.45 -2.55 -10.36
N GLY A 88 -9.62 -3.87 -10.33
CA GLY A 88 -8.74 -4.79 -9.59
C GLY A 88 -7.24 -4.55 -9.83
N GLY A 89 -6.79 -4.42 -11.08
CA GLY A 89 -5.38 -4.14 -11.39
C GLY A 89 -4.87 -2.79 -10.88
N ASN A 90 -5.73 -1.78 -10.73
CA ASN A 90 -5.35 -0.48 -10.14
C ASN A 90 -5.32 -0.54 -8.61
N VAL A 91 -6.22 -1.31 -7.99
CA VAL A 91 -6.10 -1.63 -6.55
C VAL A 91 -4.78 -2.34 -6.29
N GLN A 92 -4.41 -3.30 -7.13
CA GLN A 92 -3.15 -4.02 -7.02
C GLN A 92 -1.94 -3.08 -7.16
N ARG A 93 -1.94 -2.17 -8.15
CA ARG A 93 -0.89 -1.15 -8.29
C ARG A 93 -0.81 -0.22 -7.07
N ALA A 94 -1.95 0.17 -6.49
CA ALA A 94 -1.98 1.03 -5.29
C ALA A 94 -1.39 0.31 -4.06
N VAL A 95 -1.75 -0.96 -3.86
CA VAL A 95 -1.18 -1.78 -2.79
C VAL A 95 0.31 -2.05 -3.04
N LEU A 96 0.70 -2.32 -4.28
CA LEU A 96 2.11 -2.48 -4.66
C LEU A 96 2.91 -1.22 -4.35
N ALA A 97 2.37 -0.04 -4.69
CA ALA A 97 2.99 1.24 -4.39
C ALA A 97 3.25 1.41 -2.89
N ARG A 98 2.27 1.08 -2.05
CA ARG A 98 2.38 1.12 -0.59
C ARG A 98 3.43 0.11 -0.07
N GLU A 99 3.39 -1.12 -0.54
CA GLU A 99 4.22 -2.19 0.00
C GLU A 99 5.68 -2.09 -0.45
N LEU A 100 5.95 -1.63 -1.68
CA LEU A 100 7.30 -1.46 -2.22
C LEU A 100 7.96 -0.12 -1.88
N THR A 101 7.24 0.80 -1.24
CA THR A 101 7.84 2.05 -0.78
C THR A 101 8.56 1.85 0.56
N GLY A 102 9.85 2.21 0.60
CA GLY A 102 10.74 2.05 1.75
C GLY A 102 11.54 0.75 1.71
N GLY A 103 12.15 0.37 2.84
CA GLY A 103 12.89 -0.89 2.95
C GLY A 103 11.98 -2.12 2.80
N VAL A 104 12.48 -3.12 2.06
CA VAL A 104 11.83 -4.42 1.84
C VAL A 104 12.90 -5.51 1.92
N ASP A 105 12.96 -6.23 3.03
CA ASP A 105 13.91 -7.35 3.22
C ASP A 105 13.25 -8.69 2.93
N LEU A 106 11.92 -8.76 3.09
CA LEU A 106 11.10 -9.92 2.73
C LEU A 106 9.78 -9.45 2.14
N LEU A 107 9.49 -9.88 0.92
CA LEU A 107 8.21 -9.65 0.25
C LEU A 107 7.48 -10.98 0.06
N ILE A 108 6.30 -11.09 0.66
CA ILE A 108 5.39 -12.22 0.48
C ILE A 108 4.29 -11.79 -0.47
N VAL A 109 4.15 -12.48 -1.59
CA VAL A 109 3.10 -12.21 -2.58
C VAL A 109 2.27 -13.46 -2.79
N SER A 110 0.98 -13.37 -2.52
CA SER A 110 0.03 -14.43 -2.83
C SER A 110 -0.68 -14.11 -4.13
N ASN A 111 -0.65 -15.03 -5.09
CA ASN A 111 -1.28 -14.93 -6.40
C ASN A 111 -1.08 -13.57 -7.12
N PRO A 112 0.16 -13.22 -7.51
CA PRO A 112 0.48 -11.93 -8.13
C PRO A 112 -0.25 -11.65 -9.45
N CYS A 113 -0.84 -12.68 -10.06
CA CYS A 113 -1.53 -12.57 -11.34
C CYS A 113 -3.04 -12.35 -11.21
N PHE A 114 -3.57 -12.29 -9.98
CA PHE A 114 -5.00 -12.11 -9.76
C PHE A 114 -5.48 -10.74 -10.27
N GLY A 115 -6.40 -10.75 -11.23
CA GLY A 115 -6.96 -9.52 -11.82
C GLY A 115 -6.04 -8.82 -12.84
N LEU A 116 -4.96 -9.46 -13.29
CA LEU A 116 -4.25 -9.06 -14.50
C LEU A 116 -4.97 -9.64 -15.71
N ASP A 117 -5.47 -8.77 -16.61
CA ASP A 117 -5.91 -9.20 -17.93
C ASP A 117 -4.72 -9.74 -18.73
N PHE A 118 -4.96 -10.76 -19.56
CA PHE A 118 -3.97 -11.33 -20.50
C PHE A 118 -3.37 -10.30 -21.46
N SER A 119 -3.96 -9.10 -21.56
CA SER A 119 -3.46 -7.99 -22.38
C SER A 119 -2.13 -7.38 -21.87
N ALA A 120 -1.63 -7.78 -20.70
CA ALA A 120 -0.34 -7.33 -20.17
C ALA A 120 0.89 -8.02 -20.81
N VAL A 121 0.70 -8.95 -21.76
CA VAL A 121 1.78 -9.71 -22.42
C VAL A 121 1.98 -9.29 -23.89
N ALA A 122 1.48 -8.12 -24.31
CA ALA A 122 1.69 -7.57 -25.65
C ALA A 122 2.74 -6.45 -25.65
#